data_AF-A0A3B9QTH6-F1
#
_entry.id   AF-A0A3B9QTH6-F1
#
_cell.length_a   1.000
_cell.length_b   1.000
_cell.length_c   1.000
_cell.angle_alpha   90.00
_cell.angle_beta   90.00
_cell.angle_gamma   90.00
#
_symmetry.space_group_name_H-M   'P 1'
#
loop_
_entity.id
_entity.type
_entity.pdbx_description
1 polymer ?
#
loop_
_entity_poly.entity_id
_entity_poly.type
_entity_poly.pdbx_seq_one_letter_code
_entity_poly.pdbx_strand_id
1 'polypeptide(L)'
;MVCGSIASASAKGTLPRNGAIGIRTKATKSSDAAWDAGHRAAVPIMRWTTWFGLLMTAATVIAVIVLHPGDEPGWEVSAPILGLLGVFAGLMAAAVFANRAAKAVG
;
A
#
# COMPACT_ATOMS: atom_id res chain seq x y z
N MET A 1 6.62 -2.97 -4.84
CA MET A 1 7.96 -2.71 -4.29
C MET A 1 8.02 -1.53 -3.32
N VAL A 2 7.49 -0.34 -3.64
CA VAL A 2 7.57 0.85 -2.75
C VAL A 2 6.87 0.68 -1.39
N CYS A 3 5.65 0.13 -1.37
CA CYS A 3 4.91 -0.10 -0.11
C CYS A 3 5.64 -1.06 0.83
N GLY A 4 6.34 -2.07 0.29
CA GLY A 4 7.13 -3.02 1.08
C GLY A 4 8.33 -2.35 1.76
N SER A 5 9.04 -1.47 1.05
CA SER A 5 10.16 -0.70 1.60
C SER A 5 9.70 0.25 2.72
N ILE A 6 8.57 0.95 2.51
CA ILE A 6 7.96 1.81 3.52
C ILE A 6 7.51 0.97 4.72
N ALA A 7 6.84 -0.17 4.50
CA ALA A 7 6.43 -1.07 5.57
C ALA A 7 7.62 -1.58 6.40
N SER A 8 8.76 -1.87 5.76
CA SER A 8 9.98 -2.29 6.47
C SER A 8 10.56 -1.15 7.32
N ALA A 9 10.68 0.05 6.77
CA ALA A 9 11.17 1.22 7.50
C ALA A 9 10.24 1.60 8.66
N SER A 10 8.93 1.59 8.45
CA SER A 10 7.92 1.81 9.47
C SER A 10 7.98 0.76 10.58
N ALA A 11 8.12 -0.53 10.23
CA ALA A 11 8.23 -1.60 11.22
C ALA A 11 9.49 -1.48 12.09
N LYS A 12 10.58 -0.97 11.52
CA LYS A 12 11.85 -0.73 12.22
C LYS A 12 11.87 0.59 12.99
N GLY A 13 10.84 1.44 12.86
CA GLY A 13 10.81 2.79 13.44
C GLY A 13 11.86 3.73 12.83
N THR A 14 12.46 3.36 11.69
CA THR A 14 13.52 4.14 11.04
C THR A 14 12.99 5.09 9.99
N LEU A 15 11.67 5.21 9.84
CA LEU A 15 11.05 6.13 8.89
C LEU A 15 11.09 7.55 9.48
N PRO A 16 11.97 8.44 9.01
CA PRO A 16 12.06 9.77 9.57
C PRO A 16 10.78 10.54 9.29
N ARG A 17 10.40 11.44 10.19
CA ARG A 17 9.31 12.41 9.97
C ARG A 17 9.74 13.47 8.96
N ASN A 18 9.91 13.06 7.71
CA ASN A 18 10.23 13.95 6.59
C ASN A 18 8.95 14.32 5.83
N GLY A 19 8.95 15.51 5.22
CA GLY A 19 7.76 16.01 4.51
C GLY A 19 7.43 15.26 3.21
N ALA A 20 8.34 14.39 2.74
CA ALA A 20 8.31 13.83 1.40
C ALA A 20 7.72 12.41 1.32
N ILE A 21 7.96 11.55 2.32
CA ILE A 21 7.62 10.12 2.26
C ILE A 21 6.85 9.71 3.52
N GLY A 22 5.68 9.06 3.33
CA GLY A 22 4.87 8.51 4.42
C GLY A 22 3.39 8.89 4.35
N ILE A 23 2.60 8.41 5.32
CA ILE A 23 1.19 8.75 5.49
C ILE A 23 1.08 10.07 6.24
N ARG A 24 0.62 11.11 5.55
CA ARG A 24 0.64 12.50 6.01
C ARG A 24 -0.78 13.01 6.31
N THR A 25 -1.36 12.59 7.43
CA THR A 25 -2.61 13.17 7.93
C THR A 25 -2.32 14.28 8.95
N LYS A 26 -3.35 15.03 9.36
CA LYS A 26 -3.21 16.01 10.45
C LYS A 26 -2.74 15.32 11.74
N ALA A 27 -3.24 14.11 12.02
CA ALA A 27 -2.87 13.35 13.21
C ALA A 27 -1.46 12.75 13.13
N THR A 28 -1.07 12.11 12.02
CA THR A 28 0.27 11.49 11.94
C THR A 28 1.41 12.52 11.98
N LYS A 29 1.12 13.80 11.71
CA LYS A 29 2.10 14.90 11.77
C LYS A 29 2.13 15.64 13.12
N SER A 30 1.28 15.30 14.09
CA SER A 30 1.15 16.07 15.33
C SER A 30 2.37 15.92 16.26
N SER A 31 2.98 14.74 16.28
CA SER A 31 4.16 14.43 17.10
C SER A 31 4.93 13.27 16.51
N ASP A 32 6.16 13.04 16.98
CA ASP A 32 6.97 11.89 16.55
C ASP A 32 6.35 10.57 17.03
N ALA A 33 5.73 10.57 18.21
CA ALA A 33 4.98 9.43 18.72
C ALA A 33 3.78 9.10 17.82
N ALA A 34 3.02 10.12 17.38
CA ALA A 34 1.89 9.94 16.47
C ALA A 34 2.32 9.49 15.07
N TRP A 35 3.46 9.98 14.59
CA TRP A 35 4.07 9.53 13.34
C TRP A 35 4.40 8.04 13.40
N ASP A 36 5.14 7.62 14.42
CA ASP A 36 5.62 6.25 14.57
C ASP A 36 4.45 5.27 14.84
N ALA A 37 3.52 5.62 15.73
CA ALA A 37 2.30 4.83 15.99
C ALA A 37 1.45 4.63 14.72
N GLY A 38 1.22 5.71 13.96
CA GLY A 38 0.46 5.64 12.72
C GLY A 38 1.13 4.76 11.66
N HIS A 39 2.43 4.92 11.46
CA HIS A 39 3.17 4.16 10.46
C HIS A 39 3.30 2.68 10.83
N ARG A 40 3.51 2.35 12.11
CA ARG A 40 3.51 0.96 12.58
C ARG A 40 2.15 0.29 12.39
N ALA A 41 1.05 0.98 12.70
CA ALA A 41 -0.30 0.45 12.50
C ALA A 41 -0.63 0.16 11.02
N ALA A 42 -0.01 0.89 10.09
CA ALA A 42 -0.21 0.67 8.66
C ALA A 42 0.62 -0.50 8.08
N VAL A 43 1.63 -1.01 8.79
CA VAL A 43 2.55 -2.06 8.28
C VAL A 43 1.82 -3.31 7.75
N PRO A 44 0.85 -3.91 8.47
CA PRO A 44 0.19 -5.13 7.99
C PRO A 44 -0.54 -4.90 6.67
N ILE A 45 -1.22 -3.76 6.54
CA ILE A 45 -1.96 -3.37 5.35
C ILE A 45 -0.99 -3.10 4.19
N MET A 46 0.09 -2.36 4.43
CA MET A 46 1.09 -2.10 3.38
C MET A 46 1.76 -3.38 2.87
N ARG A 47 2.01 -4.35 3.75
CA ARG A 47 2.54 -5.68 3.36
C ARG A 47 1.53 -6.45 2.53
N TRP A 48 0.28 -6.50 2.97
CA TRP A 48 -0.81 -7.14 2.22
C TRP A 48 -0.96 -6.52 0.83
N THR A 49 -1.03 -5.19 0.74
CA THR A 49 -1.12 -4.44 -0.52
C THR A 49 0.06 -4.74 -1.45
N THR A 50 1.27 -4.93 -0.89
CA THR A 50 2.45 -5.28 -1.67
C THR A 50 2.34 -6.67 -2.28
N TRP A 51 1.95 -7.67 -1.49
CA TRP A 51 1.78 -9.04 -1.97
C TRP A 51 0.62 -9.17 -2.94
N PHE A 52 -0.50 -8.52 -2.65
CA PHE A 52 -1.66 -8.46 -3.55
C PHE A 52 -1.28 -7.84 -4.89
N GLY A 53 -0.61 -6.68 -4.89
CA GLY A 53 -0.16 -6.04 -6.12
C GLY A 53 0.78 -6.93 -6.94
N LEU A 54 1.74 -7.59 -6.29
CA LEU A 54 2.65 -8.53 -6.95
C LEU A 54 1.90 -9.71 -7.59
N LEU A 55 0.94 -10.29 -6.88
CA LEU A 55 0.09 -11.37 -7.37
C LEU A 55 -0.70 -10.94 -8.61
N MET A 56 -1.34 -9.76 -8.55
CA MET A 56 -2.13 -9.25 -9.67
C MET A 56 -1.26 -8.91 -10.87
N THR A 57 -0.06 -8.35 -10.67
CA THR A 57 0.92 -8.15 -11.76
C THR A 57 1.32 -9.48 -12.39
N ALA A 58 1.62 -10.50 -11.59
CA ALA A 58 1.96 -11.83 -12.11
C ALA A 58 0.79 -12.43 -12.90
N ALA A 59 -0.45 -12.30 -12.40
CA ALA A 59 -1.65 -12.75 -13.09
C ALA A 59 -1.84 -12.03 -14.44
N THR A 60 -1.62 -10.71 -14.49
CA THR A 60 -1.66 -9.95 -15.74
C THR A 60 -0.61 -10.43 -16.74
N VAL A 61 0.63 -10.65 -16.29
CA VAL A 61 1.71 -11.16 -17.15
C VAL A 61 1.36 -12.53 -17.72
N ILE A 62 0.83 -13.44 -16.90
CA ILE A 62 0.39 -14.76 -17.37
C ILE A 62 -0.75 -14.62 -18.38
N ALA A 63 -1.76 -13.80 -18.07
CA ALA A 63 -2.91 -13.60 -18.94
C ALA A 63 -2.53 -13.06 -20.32
N VAL A 64 -1.63 -12.08 -20.37
CA VAL A 64 -1.24 -11.42 -21.63
C VAL A 64 -0.18 -12.21 -22.39
N ILE A 65 0.87 -12.69 -21.70
CA ILE A 65 2.05 -13.25 -22.36
C ILE A 65 1.95 -14.76 -22.54
N VAL A 66 1.35 -15.50 -21.60
CA VAL A 66 1.33 -16.97 -21.66
C VAL A 66 0.08 -17.47 -22.39
N LEU A 67 -1.07 -16.86 -22.12
CA LEU A 67 -2.33 -17.30 -22.68
C LEU A 67 -2.62 -16.71 -24.07
N HIS A 68 -1.85 -15.70 -24.49
CA HIS A 68 -1.94 -15.05 -25.79
C HIS A 68 -3.40 -14.85 -26.27
N PRO A 69 -4.21 -14.10 -25.52
CA PRO A 69 -5.54 -13.72 -26.01
C PRO A 69 -5.38 -12.97 -27.34
N GLY A 70 -6.32 -13.18 -28.25
CA GLY A 70 -6.29 -12.58 -29.59
C GLY A 70 -6.31 -11.04 -29.56
N ASP A 71 -6.43 -10.43 -30.74
CA ASP A 71 -6.23 -8.98 -30.89
C ASP A 71 -7.28 -8.08 -30.19
N GLU A 72 -8.42 -8.64 -29.80
CA GLU A 72 -9.49 -7.93 -29.10
C GLU A 72 -9.34 -8.08 -27.57
N PRO A 73 -9.22 -6.96 -26.81
CA PRO A 73 -9.09 -7.02 -25.35
C PRO A 73 -10.34 -7.63 -24.71
N GLY A 74 -10.19 -8.81 -24.14
CA GLY A 74 -11.20 -9.57 -23.43
C GLY A 74 -10.99 -9.57 -21.92
N TRP A 75 -10.96 -10.76 -21.31
CA TRP A 75 -10.96 -10.91 -19.85
C TRP A 75 -9.63 -10.53 -19.19
N GLU A 76 -8.53 -10.56 -19.95
CA GLU A 76 -7.16 -10.24 -19.54
C GLU A 76 -7.00 -8.83 -18.96
N VAL A 77 -7.86 -7.87 -19.31
CA VAL A 77 -7.85 -6.52 -18.71
C VAL A 77 -8.43 -6.49 -17.30
N SER A 78 -9.17 -7.53 -16.88
CA SER A 78 -9.79 -7.58 -15.56
C SER A 78 -8.75 -7.64 -14.44
N ALA A 79 -7.68 -8.43 -14.63
CA ALA A 79 -6.61 -8.56 -13.65
C ALA A 79 -5.91 -7.22 -13.32
N PRO A 80 -5.40 -6.44 -14.30
CA PRO A 80 -4.78 -5.16 -13.98
C PRO A 80 -5.77 -4.15 -13.39
N ILE A 81 -7.04 -4.13 -13.82
CA ILE A 81 -8.07 -3.25 -13.25
C ILE A 81 -8.34 -3.58 -11.78
N LEU A 82 -8.61 -4.85 -11.47
CA LEU A 82 -8.83 -5.31 -10.09
C LEU A 82 -7.58 -5.10 -9.23
N GLY A 83 -6.40 -5.30 -9.80
CA GLY A 83 -5.13 -5.01 -9.14
C GLY A 83 -4.99 -3.55 -8.75
N LEU A 84 -5.28 -2.63 -9.68
CA LEU A 84 -5.25 -1.19 -9.42
C LEU A 84 -6.25 -0.80 -8.32
N LEU A 85 -7.50 -1.24 -8.42
CA LEU A 85 -8.55 -0.94 -7.45
C LEU A 85 -8.21 -1.48 -6.06
N GLY A 86 -7.72 -2.72 -5.97
CA GLY A 86 -7.33 -3.33 -4.71
C GLY A 86 -6.12 -2.65 -4.06
N VAL A 87 -5.13 -2.21 -4.86
CA VAL A 87 -4.01 -1.42 -4.36
C VAL A 87 -4.48 -0.06 -3.84
N PHE A 88 -5.35 0.64 -4.57
CA PHE A 88 -5.95 1.89 -4.11
C PHE A 88 -6.71 1.72 -2.80
N ALA A 89 -7.56 0.70 -2.70
CA ALA A 89 -8.30 0.38 -1.48
C ALA A 89 -7.36 0.08 -0.30
N GLY A 90 -6.30 -0.70 -0.53
CA GLY A 90 -5.27 -0.99 0.46
C GLY A 90 -4.52 0.25 0.95
N LEU A 91 -4.20 1.18 0.05
CA LEU A 91 -3.57 2.47 0.41
C LEU A 91 -4.51 3.35 1.25
N MET A 92 -5.80 3.41 0.88
CA MET A 92 -6.80 4.14 1.67
C MET A 92 -6.99 3.53 3.06
N ALA A 93 -7.07 2.20 3.14
CA ALA A 93 -7.14 1.50 4.43
C ALA A 93 -5.91 1.78 5.29
N ALA A 94 -4.70 1.72 4.72
CA ALA A 94 -3.47 2.04 5.44
C ALA A 94 -3.51 3.47 6.02
N ALA A 95 -3.99 4.45 5.23
CA ALA A 95 -4.15 5.83 5.67
C ALA A 95 -5.15 5.97 6.82
N VAL A 96 -6.29 5.27 6.77
CA VAL A 96 -7.31 5.27 7.83
C VAL A 96 -6.76 4.69 9.13
N PHE A 97 -6.10 3.54 9.07
CA PHE A 97 -5.54 2.89 10.26
C PHE A 97 -4.40 3.71 10.88
N ALA A 98 -3.51 4.27 10.05
CA ALA A 98 -2.47 5.15 10.53
C ALA A 98 -3.05 6.40 11.23
N ASN A 99 -4.06 7.02 10.64
CA ASN A 99 -4.71 8.20 11.22
C ASN A 99 -5.39 7.89 12.55
N ARG A 100 -6.06 6.73 12.66
CA ARG A 100 -6.70 6.29 13.90
C ARG A 100 -5.68 6.02 15.00
N ALA A 101 -4.58 5.32 14.69
CA ALA A 101 -3.53 5.05 15.66
C ALA A 101 -2.81 6.34 16.10
N ALA A 102 -2.56 7.27 15.18
CA ALA A 102 -1.97 8.56 15.50
C ALA A 102 -2.84 9.39 16.46
N LYS A 103 -4.17 9.42 16.25
CA LYS A 103 -5.13 10.09 17.16
C LYS A 103 -5.24 9.45 18.54
N ALA A 104 -4.81 8.20 18.71
CA ALA A 104 -4.85 7.52 20.00
C ALA A 104 -3.68 7.90 20.91
N VAL A 105 -2.62 8.51 20.36
CA VAL A 105 -1.38 8.84 21.09
C VAL A 105 -1.06 10.34 21.12
N GLY A 106 -1.94 11.19 20.55
CA GLY A 106 -1.81 12.65 20.56
C GLY A 106 -3.14 13.32 20.32
#